data_AF-A0A0D9YLF3-F1
#
_entry.id   AF-A0A0D9YLF3-F1
#
_cell.length_a   1.000
_cell.length_b   1.000
_cell.length_c   1.000
_cell.angle_alpha   90.00
_cell.angle_beta   90.00
_cell.angle_gamma   90.00
#
_symmetry.space_group_name_H-M   'P 1'
#
loop_
_entity.id
_entity.type
_entity.pdbx_description
1 polymer ?
#
loop_
_entity_poly.entity_id
_entity_poly.type
_entity_poly.pdbx_seq_one_letter_code
_entity_poly.pdbx_strand_id
1 'polypeptide(L)'
;MGKVPHAMRAAKLPLAVLAKPTHASASQPPAPPRPSNPRHRKTPAKASKTPAPATAAAPPPVEKRPIKTASDLAAAIRAAADADVDAAVDLARSAARTIPLPPHSLSLLLRRLARHRSVAAARGLLAELHPSPASPPPRPALLALSDAVCRRGEPREIAQLLPVLADHGVKADAPVYNALMKAHCAASDPAGVLGVLRRMKDDGVEPDLVTYNTLVFGLARAGMVTKARTYLDAMAAAGHFPDVITYTSLMNGMCVKGDAMGALALLEEMEAKGCEPNERTYNTLLMGLCKNKKLDKAVDVYKSMVGAAMKLEAPAYATFVRALCRAGRVPDAYEVFDYGIESKSFAEVTLYTELENSLKWLHRMKS
;
A
#
# COMPACT_ATOMS: atom_id res chain seq x y z
N MET A 1 -25.35 46.29 33.28
CA MET A 1 -24.53 47.17 32.41
C MET A 1 -23.08 46.73 32.51
N GLY A 2 -22.39 46.66 31.38
CA GLY A 2 -21.04 46.10 31.22
C GLY A 2 -20.97 45.36 29.88
N LYS A 3 -20.57 46.08 28.82
CA LYS A 3 -20.85 45.78 27.41
C LYS A 3 -19.88 44.75 26.82
N VAL A 4 -20.43 43.76 26.10
CA VAL A 4 -19.71 42.91 25.13
C VAL A 4 -19.67 43.64 23.76
N PRO A 5 -18.56 43.62 23.00
CA PRO A 5 -18.42 44.36 21.76
C PRO A 5 -19.39 43.96 20.64
N HIS A 6 -19.76 44.97 19.85
CA HIS A 6 -20.91 45.05 18.95
C HIS A 6 -20.74 44.32 17.58
N ALA A 7 -19.90 43.29 17.48
CA ALA A 7 -19.59 42.63 16.20
C ALA A 7 -20.32 41.29 15.94
N MET A 8 -21.22 40.84 16.83
CA MET A 8 -21.92 39.54 16.69
C MET A 8 -23.43 39.65 16.45
N ARG A 9 -23.90 40.65 15.69
CA ARG A 9 -25.33 40.79 15.32
C ARG A 9 -25.55 41.12 13.84
N ALA A 10 -24.94 40.35 12.95
CA ALA A 10 -25.38 40.12 11.55
C ALA A 10 -24.46 39.01 11.02
N ALA A 11 -24.90 37.89 10.46
CA ALA A 11 -26.04 37.71 9.59
C ALA A 11 -26.77 36.40 9.91
N LYS A 12 -28.10 36.51 9.87
CA LYS A 12 -29.04 35.41 9.81
C LYS A 12 -28.85 34.67 8.47
N LEU A 13 -28.83 33.34 8.52
CA LEU A 13 -29.18 32.48 7.39
C LEU A 13 -30.55 32.86 6.81
N PRO A 14 -30.78 32.64 5.52
CA PRO A 14 -32.06 32.08 5.11
C PRO A 14 -31.93 30.91 4.12
N LEU A 15 -32.73 29.88 4.39
CA LEU A 15 -33.12 28.80 3.50
C LEU A 15 -34.39 29.21 2.73
N ALA A 16 -34.37 28.93 1.42
CA ALA A 16 -35.49 28.78 0.46
C ALA A 16 -36.31 30.03 0.07
N VAL A 17 -36.47 30.27 -1.25
CA VAL A 17 -37.67 29.93 -2.05
C VAL A 17 -37.45 30.30 -3.54
N LEU A 18 -37.93 29.40 -4.40
CA LEU A 18 -38.15 29.42 -5.86
C LEU A 18 -38.33 30.77 -6.59
N ALA A 19 -37.74 30.87 -7.80
CA ALA A 19 -38.44 31.23 -9.05
C ALA A 19 -37.55 31.02 -10.31
N LYS A 20 -38.06 30.30 -11.32
CA LYS A 20 -37.67 30.46 -12.74
C LYS A 20 -38.42 31.70 -13.30
N PRO A 21 -37.93 32.41 -14.33
CA PRO A 21 -38.29 32.05 -15.71
C PRO A 21 -37.25 32.39 -16.83
N THR A 22 -37.28 31.55 -17.88
CA THR A 22 -37.18 31.80 -19.34
C THR A 22 -36.04 32.63 -19.99
N HIS A 23 -35.37 31.94 -20.94
CA HIS A 23 -34.91 32.34 -22.29
C HIS A 23 -34.06 33.61 -22.53
N ALA A 24 -32.80 33.39 -22.95
CA ALA A 24 -32.14 33.94 -24.15
C ALA A 24 -30.66 33.45 -24.16
N SER A 25 -30.27 32.54 -25.06
CA SER A 25 -29.59 32.80 -26.35
C SER A 25 -28.05 32.80 -26.27
N ALA A 26 -27.46 31.93 -27.10
CA ALA A 26 -26.13 31.97 -27.72
C ALA A 26 -24.88 31.85 -26.85
N SER A 27 -24.22 30.68 -26.90
CA SER A 27 -23.00 30.44 -27.70
C SER A 27 -22.22 29.23 -27.17
N GLN A 28 -22.18 28.15 -27.96
CA GLN A 28 -21.28 27.00 -27.76
C GLN A 28 -19.96 27.23 -28.52
N PRO A 29 -18.80 26.79 -28.00
CA PRO A 29 -17.54 26.80 -28.73
C PRO A 29 -17.46 25.63 -29.76
N PRO A 30 -16.61 25.74 -30.80
CA PRO A 30 -16.71 24.92 -32.00
C PRO A 30 -16.03 23.54 -31.86
N ALA A 31 -16.57 22.57 -32.59
CA ALA A 31 -16.01 21.23 -32.78
C ALA A 31 -14.82 21.22 -33.76
N PRO A 32 -13.86 20.27 -33.63
CA PRO A 32 -12.72 20.17 -34.53
C PRO A 32 -13.08 19.55 -35.90
N PRO A 33 -12.29 19.82 -36.96
CA PRO A 33 -12.66 19.52 -38.35
C PRO A 33 -12.36 18.08 -38.75
N ARG A 34 -13.21 17.53 -39.62
CA ARG A 34 -12.89 16.39 -40.50
C ARG A 34 -12.08 16.88 -41.71
N PRO A 35 -11.17 16.08 -42.28
CA PRO A 35 -10.70 16.29 -43.64
C PRO A 35 -11.49 15.43 -44.65
N SER A 36 -11.82 16.10 -45.75
CA SER A 36 -12.35 15.66 -47.04
C SER A 36 -11.17 15.22 -47.95
N ASN A 37 -11.19 13.99 -48.50
CA ASN A 37 -11.61 13.63 -49.88
C ASN A 37 -10.38 13.41 -50.84
N PRO A 38 -10.52 13.06 -52.13
CA PRO A 38 -10.29 11.71 -52.69
C PRO A 38 -9.32 11.66 -53.91
N ARG A 39 -9.05 10.47 -54.48
CA ARG A 39 -8.75 10.18 -55.93
C ARG A 39 -8.48 8.66 -56.11
N HIS A 40 -9.37 7.91 -56.79
CA HIS A 40 -9.29 7.48 -58.22
C HIS A 40 -8.08 6.58 -58.54
N ARG A 41 -8.13 5.42 -59.22
CA ARG A 41 -9.05 4.76 -60.19
C ARG A 41 -8.42 3.36 -60.45
N LYS A 42 -9.09 2.22 -60.60
CA LYS A 42 -9.76 1.70 -61.82
C LYS A 42 -10.35 0.30 -61.53
N THR A 43 -11.53 0.04 -62.08
CA THR A 43 -12.24 -1.25 -62.21
C THR A 43 -11.74 -1.99 -63.50
N PRO A 44 -12.18 -3.23 -63.85
CA PRO A 44 -13.57 -3.56 -64.18
C PRO A 44 -14.14 -4.90 -63.65
N ALA A 45 -15.44 -4.82 -63.38
CA ALA A 45 -16.53 -5.80 -63.29
C ALA A 45 -16.38 -7.21 -63.90
N LYS A 46 -16.96 -8.21 -63.19
CA LYS A 46 -17.93 -9.15 -63.77
C LYS A 46 -18.87 -9.78 -62.71
N ALA A 47 -20.15 -9.46 -62.88
CA ALA A 47 -21.39 -10.22 -62.69
C ALA A 47 -21.61 -11.20 -61.51
N SER A 48 -22.71 -10.88 -60.79
CA SER A 48 -23.86 -11.73 -60.46
C SER A 48 -23.74 -12.87 -59.43
N LYS A 49 -24.39 -12.67 -58.28
CA LYS A 49 -25.55 -13.43 -57.74
C LYS A 49 -25.57 -13.31 -56.22
N THR A 50 -26.60 -12.71 -55.68
CA THR A 50 -27.00 -12.89 -54.28
C THR A 50 -27.57 -14.31 -54.10
N PRO A 51 -27.23 -14.96 -52.98
CA PRO A 51 -28.29 -15.63 -52.22
C PRO A 51 -28.18 -15.39 -50.70
N ALA A 52 -29.37 -15.18 -50.11
CA ALA A 52 -29.89 -15.49 -48.76
C ALA A 52 -28.99 -15.43 -47.49
N PRO A 53 -29.56 -15.03 -46.33
CA PRO A 53 -28.81 -14.87 -45.09
C PRO A 53 -28.45 -16.24 -44.49
N ALA A 54 -27.15 -16.51 -44.37
CA ALA A 54 -26.65 -17.63 -43.60
C ALA A 54 -26.77 -17.32 -42.11
N THR A 55 -27.51 -18.19 -41.42
CA THR A 55 -27.61 -18.32 -39.98
C THR A 55 -26.23 -18.24 -39.32
N ALA A 56 -26.13 -17.44 -38.26
CA ALA A 56 -24.94 -17.32 -37.42
C ALA A 56 -24.58 -18.71 -36.86
N ALA A 57 -23.57 -19.34 -37.45
CA ALA A 57 -22.95 -20.53 -36.88
C ALA A 57 -22.29 -20.12 -35.55
N ALA A 58 -22.63 -20.86 -34.50
CA ALA A 58 -21.92 -20.81 -33.22
C ALA A 58 -20.40 -20.96 -33.47
N PRO A 59 -19.54 -20.30 -32.67
CA PRO A 59 -18.10 -20.47 -32.81
C PRO A 59 -17.76 -21.97 -32.68
N PRO A 60 -16.80 -22.48 -33.47
CA PRO A 60 -16.47 -23.90 -33.43
C PRO A 60 -15.99 -24.27 -32.02
N PRO A 61 -16.31 -25.48 -31.53
CA PRO A 61 -15.76 -25.96 -30.27
C PRO A 61 -14.24 -25.98 -30.41
N VAL A 62 -13.54 -25.42 -29.42
CA VAL A 62 -12.08 -25.43 -29.36
C VAL A 62 -11.63 -26.89 -29.33
N GLU A 63 -11.23 -27.44 -30.49
CA GLU A 63 -10.64 -28.76 -30.58
C GLU A 63 -9.43 -28.80 -29.64
N LYS A 64 -9.52 -29.64 -28.62
CA LYS A 64 -8.43 -29.89 -27.68
C LYS A 64 -7.27 -30.50 -28.47
N ARG A 65 -6.32 -29.65 -28.91
CA ARG A 65 -5.09 -30.10 -29.58
C ARG A 65 -4.48 -31.25 -28.75
N PRO A 66 -4.18 -32.41 -29.37
CA PRO A 66 -3.61 -33.53 -28.63
C PRO A 66 -2.25 -33.11 -28.07
N ILE A 67 -2.12 -33.16 -26.74
CA ILE A 67 -0.89 -32.81 -26.04
C ILE A 67 0.14 -33.92 -26.29
N LYS A 68 1.08 -33.68 -27.19
CA LYS A 68 2.12 -34.67 -27.55
C LYS A 68 3.51 -34.24 -27.12
N THR A 69 3.75 -32.94 -26.97
CA THR A 69 5.06 -32.39 -26.59
C THR A 69 5.00 -31.59 -25.29
N ALA A 70 6.15 -31.39 -24.65
CA ALA A 70 6.30 -30.53 -23.48
C ALA A 70 5.91 -29.06 -23.78
N SER A 71 6.08 -28.60 -25.03
CA SER A 71 5.67 -27.26 -25.48
C SER A 71 4.14 -27.14 -25.59
N ASP A 72 3.47 -28.16 -26.13
CA ASP A 72 2.01 -28.20 -26.21
C ASP A 72 1.39 -28.20 -24.81
N LEU A 73 1.99 -28.95 -23.88
CA LEU A 73 1.58 -28.97 -22.48
C LEU A 73 1.76 -27.59 -21.82
N ALA A 74 2.89 -26.92 -22.07
CA ALA A 74 3.15 -25.58 -21.53
C ALA A 74 2.18 -24.52 -22.05
N ALA A 75 1.75 -24.63 -23.32
CA ALA A 75 0.74 -23.75 -23.90
C ALA A 75 -0.66 -24.03 -23.33
N ALA A 76 -1.03 -25.30 -23.19
CA ALA A 76 -2.31 -25.73 -22.64
C ALA A 76 -2.46 -25.33 -21.15
N ILE A 77 -1.40 -25.51 -20.35
CA ILE A 77 -1.37 -25.07 -18.94
C ILE A 77 -1.52 -23.55 -18.84
N ARG A 78 -0.86 -22.78 -19.71
CA ARG A 78 -1.01 -21.30 -19.72
C ARG A 78 -2.45 -20.89 -20.03
N ALA A 79 -3.03 -21.43 -21.10
CA ALA A 79 -4.40 -21.13 -21.51
C ALA A 79 -5.42 -21.52 -20.42
N ALA A 80 -5.23 -22.68 -19.79
CA ALA A 80 -6.08 -23.11 -18.68
C ALA A 80 -5.90 -22.21 -17.45
N ALA A 81 -4.66 -21.88 -17.06
CA ALA A 81 -4.37 -21.10 -15.85
C ALA A 81 -4.90 -19.66 -15.87
N ASP A 82 -5.16 -19.10 -17.06
CA ASP A 82 -5.79 -17.78 -17.20
C ASP A 82 -7.33 -17.83 -17.07
N ALA A 83 -7.95 -18.99 -17.29
CA ALA A 83 -9.39 -19.21 -17.18
C ALA A 83 -9.80 -19.83 -15.84
N ASP A 84 -9.14 -20.92 -15.44
CA ASP A 84 -9.35 -21.67 -14.21
C ASP A 84 -8.06 -22.35 -13.76
N VAL A 85 -7.58 -21.96 -12.56
CA VAL A 85 -6.33 -22.48 -12.01
C VAL A 85 -6.45 -23.96 -11.63
N ASP A 86 -7.62 -24.42 -11.20
CA ASP A 86 -7.81 -25.81 -10.76
C ASP A 86 -7.83 -26.75 -11.98
N ALA A 87 -8.48 -26.34 -13.07
CA ALA A 87 -8.41 -27.05 -14.35
C ALA A 87 -6.97 -27.16 -14.89
N ALA A 88 -6.16 -26.12 -14.72
CA ALA A 88 -4.74 -26.13 -15.11
C ALA A 88 -3.89 -27.08 -14.25
N VAL A 89 -4.22 -27.22 -12.97
CA VAL A 89 -3.57 -28.14 -12.03
C VAL A 89 -3.92 -29.60 -12.36
N ASP A 90 -5.19 -29.89 -12.63
CA ASP A 90 -5.61 -31.24 -13.01
C ASP A 90 -5.01 -31.67 -14.35
N LEU A 91 -4.85 -30.72 -15.28
CA LEU A 91 -4.10 -30.94 -16.52
C LEU A 91 -2.63 -31.26 -16.23
N ALA A 92 -1.98 -30.53 -15.32
CA ALA A 92 -0.61 -30.81 -14.93
C ALA A 92 -0.46 -32.18 -14.24
N ARG A 93 -1.39 -32.57 -13.36
CA ARG A 93 -1.39 -33.88 -12.68
C ARG A 93 -1.55 -35.05 -13.64
N SER A 94 -2.49 -34.92 -14.59
CA SER A 94 -2.74 -35.96 -15.59
C SER A 94 -1.56 -36.10 -16.55
N ALA A 95 -0.94 -34.99 -16.96
CA ALA A 95 0.20 -34.99 -17.88
C ALA A 95 1.53 -35.39 -17.21
N ALA A 96 1.72 -35.15 -15.91
CA ALA A 96 2.95 -35.51 -15.20
C ALA A 96 3.27 -37.02 -15.23
N ARG A 97 2.28 -37.87 -15.51
CA ARG A 97 2.46 -39.33 -15.68
C ARG A 97 3.07 -39.73 -17.03
N THR A 98 3.02 -38.84 -18.03
CA THR A 98 3.35 -39.16 -19.43
C THR A 98 4.41 -38.23 -20.02
N ILE A 99 4.44 -36.97 -19.60
CA ILE A 99 5.35 -35.93 -20.13
C ILE A 99 6.00 -35.21 -18.94
N PRO A 100 7.35 -35.04 -18.92
CA PRO A 100 8.00 -34.25 -17.88
C PRO A 100 7.51 -32.80 -17.92
N LEU A 101 7.04 -32.31 -16.77
CA LEU A 101 6.47 -30.98 -16.66
C LEU A 101 7.55 -29.89 -16.82
N PRO A 102 7.39 -28.92 -17.72
CA PRO A 102 8.35 -27.84 -17.88
C PRO A 102 8.48 -27.01 -16.59
N PRO A 103 9.72 -26.65 -16.16
CA PRO A 103 9.93 -25.85 -14.95
C PRO A 103 9.18 -24.52 -14.92
N HIS A 104 9.05 -23.87 -16.08
CA HIS A 104 8.34 -22.60 -16.22
C HIS A 104 6.82 -22.77 -16.01
N SER A 105 6.23 -23.86 -16.50
CA SER A 105 4.81 -24.19 -16.29
C SER A 105 4.51 -24.46 -14.82
N LEU A 106 5.39 -25.20 -14.14
CA LEU A 106 5.29 -25.41 -12.69
C LEU A 106 5.38 -24.07 -11.93
N SER A 107 6.37 -23.23 -12.27
CA SER A 107 6.54 -21.91 -11.63
C SER A 107 5.33 -20.98 -11.82
N LEU A 108 4.62 -21.10 -12.94
CA LEU A 108 3.40 -20.34 -13.23
C LEU A 108 2.23 -20.85 -12.38
N LEU A 109 2.03 -22.17 -12.33
CA LEU A 109 0.98 -22.80 -11.55
C LEU A 109 1.12 -22.48 -10.06
N LEU A 110 2.34 -22.56 -9.51
CA LEU A 110 2.59 -22.21 -8.11
C LEU A 110 2.23 -20.75 -7.80
N ARG A 111 2.64 -19.82 -8.69
CA ARG A 111 2.29 -18.39 -8.54
C ARG A 111 0.79 -18.12 -8.63
N ARG A 112 0.09 -18.79 -9.55
CA ARG A 112 -1.36 -18.62 -9.74
C ARG A 112 -2.14 -19.28 -8.62
N LEU A 113 -1.79 -20.49 -8.19
CA LEU A 113 -2.42 -21.17 -7.06
C LEU A 113 -2.29 -20.37 -5.77
N ALA A 114 -1.09 -19.87 -5.48
CA ALA A 114 -0.89 -19.02 -4.31
C ALA A 114 -1.68 -17.70 -4.38
N ARG A 115 -1.87 -17.15 -5.59
CA ARG A 115 -2.65 -15.92 -5.81
C ARG A 115 -4.16 -16.12 -5.77
N HIS A 116 -4.68 -17.26 -6.20
CA HIS A 116 -6.12 -17.45 -6.35
C HIS A 116 -6.73 -18.37 -5.28
N ARG A 117 -5.93 -19.28 -4.69
CA ARG A 117 -6.41 -20.27 -3.73
C ARG A 117 -5.71 -20.12 -2.37
N SER A 118 -4.53 -20.68 -2.22
CA SER A 118 -3.71 -20.54 -1.01
C SER A 118 -2.27 -20.96 -1.25
N VAL A 119 -1.37 -20.48 -0.39
CA VAL A 119 0.03 -20.90 -0.37
C VAL A 119 0.15 -22.39 -0.02
N ALA A 120 -0.66 -22.89 0.92
CA ALA A 120 -0.75 -24.31 1.26
C ALA A 120 -1.09 -25.20 0.05
N ALA A 121 -2.00 -24.78 -0.83
CA ALA A 121 -2.35 -25.53 -2.04
C ALA A 121 -1.17 -25.58 -3.04
N ALA A 122 -0.45 -24.47 -3.22
CA ALA A 122 0.75 -24.44 -4.05
C ALA A 122 1.85 -25.37 -3.52
N ARG A 123 2.05 -25.40 -2.19
CA ARG A 123 2.99 -26.33 -1.56
C ARG A 123 2.55 -27.80 -1.70
N GLY A 124 1.26 -28.08 -1.54
CA GLY A 124 0.69 -29.42 -1.75
C GLY A 124 0.97 -29.94 -3.16
N LEU A 125 0.76 -29.09 -4.19
CA LEU A 125 1.09 -29.45 -5.57
C LEU A 125 2.58 -29.75 -5.76
N LEU A 126 3.47 -28.97 -5.15
CA LEU A 126 4.91 -29.21 -5.25
C LEU A 126 5.30 -30.55 -4.63
N ALA A 127 4.74 -30.88 -3.46
CA ALA A 127 4.98 -32.15 -2.77
C ALA A 127 4.39 -33.35 -3.54
N GLU A 128 3.23 -33.18 -4.19
CA GLU A 128 2.62 -34.22 -5.03
C GLU A 128 3.44 -34.51 -6.29
N LEU A 129 3.96 -33.47 -6.95
CA LEU A 129 4.70 -33.62 -8.22
C LEU A 129 6.19 -34.00 -8.00
N HIS A 130 6.74 -33.67 -6.84
CA HIS A 130 8.12 -34.00 -6.46
C HIS A 130 8.16 -34.66 -5.07
N PRO A 131 7.68 -35.91 -4.94
CA PRO A 131 7.59 -36.59 -3.65
C PRO A 131 8.91 -37.21 -3.16
N SER A 132 9.94 -37.28 -4.00
CA SER A 132 11.20 -37.98 -3.71
C SER A 132 12.41 -37.04 -3.77
N PRO A 133 13.39 -37.18 -2.85
CA PRO A 133 14.64 -36.42 -2.90
C PRO A 133 15.50 -36.73 -4.15
N ALA A 134 15.19 -37.81 -4.89
CA ALA A 134 15.88 -38.16 -6.13
C ALA A 134 15.51 -37.27 -7.34
N SER A 135 14.39 -36.55 -7.29
CA SER A 135 13.94 -35.62 -8.34
C SER A 135 13.61 -34.24 -7.75
N PRO A 136 14.64 -33.45 -7.37
CA PRO A 136 14.42 -32.19 -6.69
C PRO A 136 13.57 -31.23 -7.54
N PRO A 137 12.59 -30.53 -6.94
CA PRO A 137 11.85 -29.48 -7.61
C PRO A 137 12.80 -28.46 -8.24
N PRO A 138 12.50 -28.00 -9.46
CA PRO A 138 13.39 -27.10 -10.16
C PRO A 138 13.50 -25.77 -9.40
N ARG A 139 14.71 -25.23 -9.29
CA ARG A 139 15.00 -23.95 -8.58
C ARG A 139 14.01 -22.81 -8.94
N PRO A 140 13.61 -22.59 -10.21
CA PRO A 140 12.59 -21.59 -10.54
C PRO A 140 11.21 -21.80 -9.89
N ALA A 141 10.81 -23.05 -9.64
CA ALA A 141 9.55 -23.36 -8.97
C ALA A 141 9.63 -23.07 -7.46
N LEU A 142 10.74 -23.40 -6.81
CA LEU A 142 11.00 -23.06 -5.41
C LEU A 142 11.05 -21.54 -5.19
N LEU A 143 11.71 -20.80 -6.08
CA LEU A 143 11.74 -19.34 -6.03
C LEU A 143 10.36 -18.72 -6.29
N ALA A 144 9.58 -19.29 -7.22
CA ALA A 144 8.22 -18.85 -7.49
C ALA A 144 7.26 -19.10 -6.32
N LEU A 145 7.42 -20.22 -5.62
CA LEU A 145 6.70 -20.49 -4.37
C LEU A 145 7.14 -19.49 -3.30
N SER A 146 8.45 -19.27 -3.12
CA SER A 146 9.01 -18.31 -2.18
C SER A 146 8.45 -16.90 -2.36
N ASP A 147 8.50 -16.37 -3.58
CA ASP A 147 7.94 -15.05 -3.92
C ASP A 147 6.43 -14.98 -3.64
N ALA A 148 5.67 -16.05 -3.96
CA ALA A 148 4.25 -16.07 -3.71
C ALA A 148 3.89 -16.14 -2.22
N VAL A 149 4.65 -16.92 -1.44
CA VAL A 149 4.54 -17.02 0.02
C VAL A 149 4.91 -15.68 0.66
N CYS A 150 5.95 -14.98 0.18
CA CYS A 150 6.35 -13.66 0.68
C CYS A 150 5.29 -12.57 0.46
N ARG A 151 4.47 -12.68 -0.61
CA ARG A 151 3.42 -11.69 -0.93
C ARG A 151 2.10 -11.93 -0.22
N ARG A 152 1.80 -13.16 0.20
CA ARG A 152 0.46 -13.57 0.67
C ARG A 152 0.43 -14.42 1.93
N GLY A 153 1.52 -15.10 2.24
CA GLY A 153 1.55 -16.13 3.26
C GLY A 153 1.55 -15.58 4.67
N GLU A 154 0.97 -16.36 5.58
CA GLU A 154 1.09 -16.09 7.00
C GLU A 154 2.51 -16.38 7.50
N PRO A 155 2.97 -15.77 8.62
CA PRO A 155 4.31 -16.01 9.17
C PRO A 155 4.65 -17.50 9.31
N ARG A 156 3.65 -18.33 9.65
CA ARG A 156 3.78 -19.79 9.79
C ARG A 156 4.12 -20.47 8.46
N GLU A 157 3.50 -20.06 7.36
CA GLU A 157 3.73 -20.64 6.04
C GLU A 157 5.11 -20.26 5.52
N ILE A 158 5.53 -19.01 5.71
CA ILE A 158 6.87 -18.57 5.32
C ILE A 158 7.95 -19.26 6.19
N ALA A 159 7.69 -19.51 7.47
CA ALA A 159 8.63 -20.21 8.35
C ALA A 159 8.78 -21.70 7.99
N GLN A 160 7.69 -22.34 7.53
CA GLN A 160 7.69 -23.73 7.04
C GLN A 160 8.35 -23.87 5.66
N LEU A 161 8.50 -22.77 4.91
CA LEU A 161 9.19 -22.78 3.62
C LEU A 161 10.72 -22.90 3.79
N LEU A 162 11.29 -22.34 4.85
CA LEU A 162 12.74 -22.32 5.06
C LEU A 162 13.39 -23.73 5.12
N PRO A 163 12.85 -24.71 5.88
CA PRO A 163 13.35 -26.09 5.82
C PRO A 163 13.25 -26.70 4.42
N VAL A 164 12.13 -26.47 3.71
CA VAL A 164 11.94 -27.00 2.35
C VAL A 164 12.96 -26.42 1.38
N LEU A 165 13.30 -25.13 1.49
CA LEU A 165 14.36 -24.54 0.66
C LEU A 165 15.73 -25.15 0.99
N ALA A 166 16.03 -25.33 2.28
CA ALA A 166 17.29 -25.92 2.75
C ALA A 166 17.47 -27.38 2.32
N ASP A 167 16.44 -28.22 2.46
CA ASP A 167 16.44 -29.64 2.05
C ASP A 167 16.74 -29.81 0.55
N HIS A 168 16.44 -28.79 -0.25
CA HIS A 168 16.68 -28.77 -1.70
C HIS A 168 17.92 -27.96 -2.11
N GLY A 169 18.77 -27.59 -1.14
CA GLY A 169 20.02 -26.87 -1.40
C GLY A 169 19.81 -25.42 -1.89
N VAL A 170 18.62 -24.85 -1.73
CA VAL A 170 18.33 -23.46 -2.06
C VAL A 170 18.49 -22.63 -0.78
N LYS A 171 19.57 -21.85 -0.70
CA LYS A 171 19.74 -20.89 0.40
C LYS A 171 18.71 -19.76 0.25
N ALA A 172 17.94 -19.51 1.30
CA ALA A 172 17.04 -18.37 1.36
C ALA A 172 17.85 -17.06 1.33
N ASP A 173 17.34 -16.05 0.63
CA ASP A 173 17.96 -14.74 0.51
C ASP A 173 17.27 -13.72 1.43
N ALA A 174 17.85 -12.51 1.55
CA ALA A 174 17.33 -11.45 2.42
C ALA A 174 15.84 -11.12 2.17
N PRO A 175 15.30 -11.08 0.94
CA PRO A 175 13.88 -10.88 0.68
C PRO A 175 12.94 -11.85 1.43
N VAL A 176 13.31 -13.12 1.59
CA VAL A 176 12.48 -14.12 2.31
C VAL A 176 12.39 -13.80 3.79
N TYR A 177 13.52 -13.49 4.43
CA TYR A 177 13.55 -13.09 5.84
C TYR A 177 12.86 -11.74 6.05
N ASN A 178 13.02 -10.79 5.12
CA ASN A 178 12.35 -9.50 5.16
C ASN A 178 10.82 -9.64 5.09
N ALA A 179 10.31 -10.56 4.27
CA ALA A 179 8.87 -10.85 4.21
C ALA A 179 8.36 -11.49 5.52
N LEU A 180 9.11 -12.42 6.09
CA LEU A 180 8.84 -13.00 7.42
C LEU A 180 8.77 -11.92 8.51
N MET A 181 9.77 -11.05 8.56
CA MET A 181 9.81 -9.96 9.53
C MET A 181 8.61 -9.03 9.35
N LYS A 182 8.27 -8.63 8.12
CA LYS A 182 7.09 -7.79 7.83
C LYS A 182 5.80 -8.44 8.31
N ALA A 183 5.65 -9.76 8.15
CA ALA A 183 4.48 -10.49 8.62
C ALA A 183 4.37 -10.44 10.16
N HIS A 184 5.48 -10.65 10.89
CA HIS A 184 5.50 -10.48 12.36
C HIS A 184 5.27 -9.02 12.79
N CYS A 185 5.75 -8.04 12.03
CA CYS A 185 5.47 -6.62 12.27
C CYS A 185 3.97 -6.31 12.16
N ALA A 186 3.28 -6.88 11.17
CA ALA A 186 1.84 -6.73 11.00
C ALA A 186 1.04 -7.35 12.16
N ALA A 187 1.52 -8.47 12.69
CA ALA A 187 0.99 -9.13 13.88
C ALA A 187 1.38 -8.46 15.21
N SER A 188 2.20 -7.39 15.18
CA SER A 188 2.76 -6.73 16.36
C SER A 188 3.51 -7.69 17.31
N ASP A 189 4.22 -8.68 16.74
CA ASP A 189 5.01 -9.68 17.46
C ASP A 189 6.52 -9.37 17.37
N PRO A 190 7.08 -8.59 18.31
CA PRO A 190 8.49 -8.23 18.28
C PRO A 190 9.42 -9.42 18.58
N ALA A 191 8.94 -10.45 19.29
CA ALA A 191 9.74 -11.63 19.58
C ALA A 191 9.98 -12.44 18.30
N GLY A 192 8.93 -12.61 17.49
CA GLY A 192 9.03 -13.22 16.17
C GLY A 192 9.96 -12.45 15.23
N VAL A 193 9.84 -11.12 15.16
CA VAL A 193 10.76 -10.28 14.35
C VAL A 193 12.24 -10.53 14.72
N LEU A 194 12.58 -10.52 16.01
CA LEU A 194 13.95 -10.76 16.49
C LEU A 194 14.39 -12.22 16.28
N GLY A 195 13.46 -13.17 16.38
CA GLY A 195 13.72 -14.58 16.08
C GLY A 195 14.09 -14.79 14.61
N VAL A 196 13.37 -14.15 13.69
CA VAL A 196 13.67 -14.18 12.26
C VAL A 196 15.03 -13.57 11.96
N LEU A 197 15.41 -12.45 12.63
CA LEU A 197 16.72 -11.84 12.45
C LEU A 197 17.86 -12.75 12.91
N ARG A 198 17.69 -13.43 14.06
CA ARG A 198 18.68 -14.38 14.55
C ARG A 198 18.88 -15.51 13.55
N ARG A 199 17.76 -16.09 13.07
CA ARG A 199 17.79 -17.14 12.06
C ARG A 199 18.46 -16.68 10.76
N MET A 200 18.16 -15.48 10.28
CA MET A 200 18.80 -14.89 9.10
C MET A 200 20.33 -14.86 9.23
N LYS A 201 20.84 -14.48 10.41
CA LYS A 201 22.28 -14.48 10.71
C LYS A 201 22.85 -15.88 10.86
N ASP A 202 22.15 -16.79 11.53
CA ASP A 202 22.55 -18.19 11.71
C ASP A 202 22.66 -18.91 10.35
N ASP A 203 21.76 -18.58 9.42
CA ASP A 203 21.77 -19.06 8.04
C ASP A 203 22.85 -18.35 7.17
N GLY A 204 23.60 -17.40 7.75
CA GLY A 204 24.67 -16.65 7.09
C GLY A 204 24.17 -15.71 5.99
N VAL A 205 23.00 -15.10 6.19
CA VAL A 205 22.43 -14.08 5.30
C VAL A 205 22.60 -12.72 5.99
N GLU A 206 23.32 -11.81 5.34
CA GLU A 206 23.60 -10.49 5.92
C GLU A 206 22.37 -9.57 5.88
N PRO A 207 22.03 -8.89 6.99
CA PRO A 207 20.98 -7.87 7.02
C PRO A 207 21.25 -6.74 6.02
N ASP A 208 20.24 -6.41 5.23
CA ASP A 208 20.26 -5.29 4.28
C ASP A 208 19.48 -4.07 4.79
N LEU A 209 19.47 -2.98 4.01
CA LEU A 209 18.70 -1.77 4.30
C LEU A 209 17.22 -2.06 4.61
N VAL A 210 16.60 -2.94 3.82
CA VAL A 210 15.20 -3.33 3.98
C VAL A 210 14.98 -4.08 5.29
N THR A 211 15.95 -4.90 5.70
CA THR A 211 15.96 -5.63 6.98
C THR A 211 15.95 -4.65 8.15
N TYR A 212 16.89 -3.70 8.18
CA TYR A 212 16.97 -2.71 9.24
C TYR A 212 15.73 -1.80 9.30
N ASN A 213 15.24 -1.32 8.16
CA ASN A 213 14.02 -0.52 8.12
C ASN A 213 12.81 -1.30 8.66
N THR A 214 12.70 -2.58 8.33
CA THR A 214 11.63 -3.45 8.82
C THR A 214 11.75 -3.67 10.33
N LEU A 215 12.97 -3.90 10.84
CA LEU A 215 13.25 -4.05 12.27
C LEU A 215 12.87 -2.80 13.06
N VAL A 216 13.36 -1.63 12.64
CA VAL A 216 13.09 -0.35 13.30
C VAL A 216 11.59 -0.08 13.29
N PHE A 217 10.92 -0.23 12.15
CA PHE A 217 9.47 -0.05 12.02
C PHE A 217 8.68 -0.99 12.96
N GLY A 218 8.98 -2.29 12.91
CA GLY A 218 8.27 -3.31 13.69
C GLY A 218 8.42 -3.12 15.20
N LEU A 219 9.66 -2.89 15.65
CA LEU A 219 9.95 -2.66 17.06
C LEU A 219 9.36 -1.35 17.56
N ALA A 220 9.44 -0.27 16.76
CA ALA A 220 8.82 1.02 17.10
C ALA A 220 7.30 0.88 17.23
N ARG A 221 6.65 0.16 16.31
CA ARG A 221 5.20 -0.10 16.36
C ARG A 221 4.79 -0.94 17.57
N ALA A 222 5.58 -1.94 17.94
CA ALA A 222 5.37 -2.71 19.18
C ALA A 222 5.65 -1.88 20.44
N GLY A 223 6.29 -0.72 20.28
CA GLY A 223 6.69 0.18 21.36
C GLY A 223 7.99 -0.17 22.06
N MET A 224 8.78 -1.06 21.48
CA MET A 224 10.14 -1.36 21.94
C MET A 224 11.13 -0.33 21.39
N VAL A 225 10.87 0.95 21.68
CA VAL A 225 11.60 2.10 21.13
C VAL A 225 13.10 2.01 21.40
N THR A 226 13.50 1.60 22.61
CA THR A 226 14.92 1.45 22.97
C THR A 226 15.62 0.44 22.06
N LYS A 227 15.00 -0.71 21.79
CA LYS A 227 15.52 -1.69 20.84
C LYS A 227 15.51 -1.14 19.41
N ALA A 228 14.43 -0.48 19.00
CA ALA A 228 14.37 0.14 17.67
C ALA A 228 15.52 1.15 17.47
N ARG A 229 15.88 1.93 18.49
CA ARG A 229 17.03 2.83 18.48
C ARG A 229 18.35 2.07 18.36
N THR A 230 18.56 0.99 19.12
CA THR A 230 19.78 0.18 18.99
C THR A 230 19.96 -0.37 17.56
N TYR A 231 18.87 -0.72 16.87
CA TYR A 231 18.94 -1.18 15.49
C TYR A 231 19.11 -0.04 14.48
N LEU A 232 18.63 1.17 14.78
CA LEU A 232 18.94 2.37 14.01
C LEU A 232 20.44 2.69 14.05
N ASP A 233 21.06 2.58 15.23
CA ASP A 233 22.50 2.81 15.39
C ASP A 233 23.32 1.68 14.75
N ALA A 234 22.87 0.43 14.88
CA ALA A 234 23.49 -0.73 14.22
C ALA A 234 23.40 -0.65 12.68
N MET A 235 22.30 -0.11 12.14
CA MET A 235 22.12 0.14 10.71
C MET A 235 23.21 1.09 10.20
N ALA A 236 23.45 2.21 10.89
CA ALA A 236 24.50 3.16 10.55
C ALA A 236 25.90 2.53 10.65
N ALA A 237 26.17 1.74 11.70
CA ALA A 237 27.43 1.03 11.86
C ALA A 237 27.67 -0.03 10.76
N ALA A 238 26.61 -0.60 10.20
CA ALA A 238 26.67 -1.52 9.07
C ALA A 238 26.79 -0.82 7.69
N GLY A 239 26.94 0.51 7.67
CA GLY A 239 27.05 1.29 6.42
C GLY A 239 25.71 1.56 5.73
N HIS A 240 24.59 1.33 6.42
CA HIS A 240 23.26 1.67 5.94
C HIS A 240 22.76 2.95 6.60
N PHE A 241 22.36 3.95 5.81
CA PHE A 241 21.92 5.23 6.35
C PHE A 241 20.39 5.26 6.52
N PRO A 242 19.88 5.63 7.71
CA PRO A 242 18.44 5.82 7.91
C PRO A 242 17.88 6.91 6.99
N ASP A 243 16.76 6.59 6.35
CA ASP A 243 16.03 7.52 5.48
C ASP A 243 14.83 8.17 6.20
N VAL A 244 14.13 9.05 5.49
CA VAL A 244 12.92 9.75 5.97
C VAL A 244 11.86 8.76 6.47
N ILE A 245 11.72 7.62 5.79
CA ILE A 245 10.74 6.59 6.14
C ILE A 245 11.10 5.97 7.50
N THR A 246 12.39 5.72 7.73
CA THR A 246 12.91 5.10 8.94
C THR A 246 12.70 6.00 10.16
N TYR A 247 13.09 7.28 10.07
CA TYR A 247 12.89 8.25 11.15
C TYR A 247 11.41 8.47 11.45
N THR A 248 10.59 8.72 10.42
CA THR A 248 9.15 8.97 10.59
C THR A 248 8.44 7.79 11.25
N SER A 249 8.85 6.56 10.92
CA SER A 249 8.32 5.34 11.52
C SER A 249 8.66 5.23 13.01
N LEU A 250 9.90 5.54 13.38
CA LEU A 250 10.35 5.52 14.77
C LEU A 250 9.63 6.58 15.60
N MET A 251 9.53 7.81 15.08
CA MET A 251 8.77 8.90 15.70
C MET A 251 7.31 8.53 15.96
N ASN A 252 6.64 7.90 14.97
CA ASN A 252 5.26 7.45 15.15
C ASN A 252 5.14 6.43 16.30
N GLY A 253 6.03 5.44 16.34
CA GLY A 253 6.05 4.43 17.41
C GLY A 253 6.26 5.04 18.80
N MET A 254 7.19 6.00 18.91
CA MET A 254 7.45 6.76 20.13
C MET A 254 6.22 7.56 20.59
N CYS A 255 5.60 8.30 19.67
CA CYS A 255 4.37 9.03 19.91
C CYS A 255 3.22 8.13 20.39
N VAL A 256 3.06 6.94 19.81
CA VAL A 256 2.02 5.98 20.25
C VAL A 256 2.26 5.48 21.68
N LYS A 257 3.52 5.44 22.14
CA LYS A 257 3.89 4.95 23.48
C LYS A 257 3.96 6.02 24.55
N GLY A 258 3.71 7.28 24.23
CA GLY A 258 3.81 8.37 25.19
C GLY A 258 5.04 9.25 25.06
N ASP A 259 6.06 8.80 24.32
CA ASP A 259 7.35 9.48 24.23
C ASP A 259 7.41 10.48 23.06
N ALA A 260 6.51 11.45 23.07
CA ALA A 260 6.46 12.47 22.02
C ALA A 260 7.66 13.45 22.06
N MET A 261 8.31 13.60 23.23
CA MET A 261 9.49 14.46 23.35
C MET A 261 10.73 13.79 22.75
N GLY A 262 10.92 12.49 22.97
CA GLY A 262 11.95 11.74 22.26
C GLY A 262 11.71 11.70 20.75
N ALA A 263 10.45 11.67 20.31
CA ALA A 263 10.11 11.78 18.89
C ALA A 263 10.51 13.15 18.28
N LEU A 264 10.40 14.24 19.06
CA LEU A 264 10.91 15.56 18.66
C LEU A 264 12.44 15.61 18.59
N ALA A 265 13.13 15.01 19.55
CA ALA A 265 14.59 14.93 19.52
C ALA A 265 15.09 14.15 18.29
N LEU A 266 14.33 13.14 17.82
CA LEU A 266 14.62 12.46 16.57
C LEU A 266 14.47 13.35 15.33
N LEU A 267 13.66 14.41 15.38
CA LEU A 267 13.51 15.34 14.26
C LEU A 267 14.78 16.17 14.12
N GLU A 268 15.27 16.69 15.24
CA GLU A 268 16.53 17.44 15.29
C GLU A 268 17.71 16.56 14.85
N GLU A 269 17.74 15.30 15.27
CA GLU A 269 18.77 14.35 14.83
C GLU A 269 18.70 14.06 13.32
N MET A 270 17.48 13.88 12.79
CA MET A 270 17.23 13.64 11.38
C MET A 270 17.74 14.82 10.52
N GLU A 271 17.42 16.05 10.92
CA GLU A 271 17.90 17.28 10.28
C GLU A 271 19.43 17.43 10.39
N ALA A 272 20.01 17.20 11.57
CA ALA A 272 21.45 17.29 11.81
C ALA A 272 22.26 16.28 10.96
N LYS A 273 21.65 15.15 10.61
CA LYS A 273 22.24 14.14 9.71
C LYS A 273 21.97 14.42 8.23
N GLY A 274 21.40 15.57 7.89
CA GLY A 274 21.10 15.97 6.51
C GLY A 274 19.96 15.19 5.87
N CYS A 275 19.12 14.52 6.67
CA CYS A 275 17.94 13.83 6.19
C CYS A 275 16.75 14.79 6.33
N GLU A 276 16.27 15.36 5.22
CA GLU A 276 15.23 16.41 5.28
C GLU A 276 13.85 15.85 5.66
N PRO A 277 13.21 16.37 6.72
CA PRO A 277 11.84 16.00 7.08
C PRO A 277 10.86 16.39 5.97
N ASN A 278 9.84 15.56 5.74
CA ASN A 278 8.80 15.84 4.77
C ASN A 278 7.43 16.10 5.43
N GLU A 279 6.42 16.38 4.61
CA GLU A 279 5.05 16.61 5.06
C GLU A 279 4.56 15.52 6.01
N ARG A 280 4.83 14.25 5.68
CA ARG A 280 4.42 13.09 6.49
C ARG A 280 5.10 13.08 7.87
N THR A 281 6.38 13.48 7.94
CA THR A 281 7.13 13.58 9.21
C THR A 281 6.48 14.59 10.16
N TYR A 282 6.23 15.82 9.70
CA TYR A 282 5.60 16.86 10.52
C TYR A 282 4.17 16.50 10.91
N ASN A 283 3.35 15.97 9.98
CA ASN A 283 1.98 15.53 10.28
C ASN A 283 1.95 14.42 11.35
N THR A 284 2.91 13.48 11.30
CA THR A 284 3.06 12.40 12.29
C THR A 284 3.38 12.96 13.67
N LEU A 285 4.35 13.88 13.77
CA LEU A 285 4.73 14.52 15.02
C LEU A 285 3.59 15.38 15.60
N LEU A 286 2.91 16.16 14.75
CA LEU A 286 1.80 17.01 15.17
C LEU A 286 0.69 16.18 15.83
N MET A 287 0.25 15.09 15.18
CA MET A 287 -0.72 14.18 15.76
C MET A 287 -0.24 13.55 17.06
N GLY A 288 1.03 13.11 17.08
CA GLY A 288 1.65 12.48 18.23
C GLY A 288 1.70 13.40 19.45
N LEU A 289 2.13 14.64 19.27
CA LEU A 289 2.21 15.65 20.33
C LEU A 289 0.84 16.01 20.88
N CYS A 290 -0.17 16.16 20.00
CA CYS A 290 -1.55 16.40 20.41
C CYS A 290 -2.10 15.27 21.30
N LYS A 291 -1.91 14.01 20.87
CA LYS A 291 -2.36 12.83 21.62
C LYS A 291 -1.66 12.69 22.98
N ASN A 292 -0.41 13.15 23.07
CA ASN A 292 0.39 13.16 24.30
C ASN A 292 0.25 14.44 25.13
N LYS A 293 -0.73 15.29 24.82
CA LYS A 293 -1.03 16.54 25.54
C LYS A 293 0.17 17.52 25.58
N LYS A 294 1.06 17.46 24.58
CA LYS A 294 2.19 18.38 24.39
C LYS A 294 1.82 19.48 23.40
N LEU A 295 0.75 20.21 23.71
CA LEU A 295 0.11 21.13 22.77
C LEU A 295 1.00 22.32 22.36
N ASP A 296 1.80 22.86 23.28
CA ASP A 296 2.70 23.97 22.94
C ASP A 296 3.75 23.57 21.91
N LYS A 297 4.34 22.38 22.08
CA LYS A 297 5.26 21.80 21.10
C LYS A 297 4.56 21.43 19.78
N ALA A 298 3.30 21.00 19.83
CA ALA A 298 2.51 20.79 18.62
C ALA A 298 2.34 22.09 17.81
N VAL A 299 2.15 23.23 18.49
CA VAL A 299 2.07 24.55 17.86
C VAL A 299 3.42 24.97 17.25
N ASP A 300 4.54 24.71 17.93
CA ASP A 300 5.88 24.98 17.39
C ASP A 300 6.15 24.17 16.09
N VAL A 301 5.78 22.88 16.10
CA VAL A 301 5.87 21.99 14.94
C VAL A 301 4.97 22.48 13.80
N TYR A 302 3.73 22.88 14.10
CA TYR A 302 2.82 23.44 13.10
C TYR A 302 3.37 24.71 12.46
N LYS A 303 3.93 25.63 13.25
CA LYS A 303 4.55 26.86 12.72
C LYS A 303 5.73 26.57 11.79
N SER A 304 6.57 25.60 12.15
CA SER A 304 7.70 25.16 11.33
C SER A 304 7.21 24.60 9.99
N MET A 305 6.15 23.78 10.03
CA MET A 305 5.51 23.20 8.87
C MET A 305 4.88 24.26 7.93
N VAL A 306 4.21 25.27 8.49
CA VAL A 306 3.66 26.42 7.73
C VAL A 306 4.78 27.23 7.09
N GLY A 307 5.85 27.52 7.84
CA GLY A 307 7.01 28.27 7.34
C GLY A 307 7.73 27.56 6.19
N ALA A 308 7.71 26.23 6.18
CA ALA A 308 8.22 25.39 5.09
C ALA A 308 7.20 25.13 3.96
N ALA A 309 6.03 25.77 4.00
CA ALA A 309 4.94 25.61 3.03
C ALA A 309 4.46 24.16 2.81
N MET A 310 4.50 23.34 3.86
CA MET A 310 4.13 21.92 3.83
C MET A 310 2.64 21.69 4.11
N LYS A 311 2.02 20.72 3.43
CA LYS A 311 0.57 20.47 3.55
C LYS A 311 0.18 19.74 4.81
N LEU A 312 -0.85 20.29 5.48
CA LEU A 312 -1.51 19.64 6.60
C LEU A 312 -2.42 18.52 6.09
N GLU A 313 -2.30 17.32 6.66
CA GLU A 313 -3.15 16.18 6.32
C GLU A 313 -4.43 16.18 7.16
N ALA A 314 -5.51 15.58 6.64
CA ALA A 314 -6.84 15.68 7.26
C ALA A 314 -6.88 15.07 8.67
N PRO A 315 -6.24 13.90 8.92
CA PRO A 315 -6.18 13.36 10.27
C PRO A 315 -5.40 14.25 11.25
N ALA A 316 -4.35 14.92 10.79
CA ALA A 316 -3.52 15.81 11.59
C ALA A 316 -4.26 17.10 11.93
N TYR A 317 -4.89 17.74 10.94
CA TYR A 317 -5.78 18.89 11.12
C TYR A 317 -6.86 18.60 12.16
N ALA A 318 -7.63 17.52 11.97
CA ALA A 318 -8.74 17.18 12.85
C ALA A 318 -8.28 16.93 14.29
N THR A 319 -7.16 16.23 14.45
CA THR A 319 -6.56 15.97 15.77
C THR A 319 -6.10 17.26 16.44
N PHE A 320 -5.46 18.16 15.69
CA PHE A 320 -4.88 19.39 16.21
C PHE A 320 -5.93 20.42 16.59
N VAL A 321 -6.92 20.69 15.71
CA VAL A 321 -8.04 21.59 16.00
C VAL A 321 -8.83 21.13 17.23
N ARG A 322 -9.11 19.82 17.34
CA ARG A 322 -9.74 19.29 18.56
C ARG A 322 -8.90 19.53 19.80
N ALA A 323 -7.58 19.36 19.71
CA ALA A 323 -6.67 19.56 20.84
C ALA A 323 -6.63 21.03 21.27
N LEU A 324 -6.54 21.97 20.32
CA LEU A 324 -6.59 23.42 20.56
C LEU A 324 -7.90 23.86 21.20
N CYS A 325 -9.03 23.44 20.62
CA CYS A 325 -10.35 23.71 21.17
C CYS A 325 -10.46 23.18 22.61
N ARG A 326 -10.08 21.92 22.87
CA ARG A 326 -10.12 21.34 24.23
C ARG A 326 -9.26 22.09 25.24
N ALA A 327 -8.15 22.69 24.81
CA ALA A 327 -7.32 23.53 25.66
C ALA A 327 -7.82 24.98 25.80
N GLY A 328 -8.94 25.33 25.15
CA GLY A 328 -9.48 26.70 25.14
C GLY A 328 -8.74 27.67 24.22
N ARG A 329 -7.75 27.19 23.44
CA ARG A 329 -6.96 27.98 22.48
C ARG A 329 -7.71 28.12 21.16
N VAL A 330 -8.91 28.72 21.24
CA VAL A 330 -9.80 28.91 20.08
C VAL A 330 -9.19 29.82 19.00
N PRO A 331 -8.47 30.92 19.32
CA PRO A 331 -7.81 31.74 18.29
C PRO A 331 -6.87 30.93 17.40
N ASP A 332 -5.96 30.15 18.00
CA ASP A 332 -5.03 29.27 17.29
C ASP A 332 -5.77 28.24 16.42
N ALA A 333 -6.95 27.76 16.85
CA ALA A 333 -7.76 26.84 16.06
C ALA A 333 -8.32 27.49 14.78
N TYR A 334 -8.63 28.79 14.82
CA TYR A 334 -9.03 29.54 13.63
C TYR A 334 -7.84 29.80 12.69
N GLU A 335 -6.65 30.10 13.22
CA GLU A 335 -5.44 30.24 12.39
C GLU A 335 -5.15 28.95 11.61
N VAL A 336 -5.28 27.78 12.26
CA VAL A 336 -5.12 26.48 11.61
C VAL A 336 -6.20 26.23 10.54
N PHE A 337 -7.42 26.69 10.78
CA PHE A 337 -8.52 26.60 9.83
C PHE A 337 -8.25 27.44 8.58
N ASP A 338 -7.86 28.70 8.76
CA ASP A 338 -7.57 29.63 7.67
C ASP A 338 -6.44 29.09 6.77
N TYR A 339 -5.36 28.58 7.38
CA TYR A 339 -4.29 27.91 6.65
C TYR A 339 -4.76 26.65 5.89
N GLY A 340 -5.67 25.87 6.48
CA GLY A 340 -6.27 24.70 5.85
C GLY A 340 -7.03 25.05 4.56
N ILE A 341 -7.69 26.20 4.54
CA ILE A 341 -8.41 26.74 3.38
C ILE A 341 -7.41 27.25 2.32
N GLU A 342 -6.44 28.07 2.73
CA GLU A 342 -5.48 28.71 1.84
C GLU A 342 -4.55 27.70 1.14
N SER A 343 -4.09 26.68 1.87
CA SER A 343 -3.21 25.64 1.33
C SER A 343 -3.90 24.70 0.33
N LYS A 344 -5.24 24.81 0.16
CA LYS A 344 -6.08 23.89 -0.62
C LYS A 344 -5.85 22.42 -0.26
N SER A 345 -5.46 22.16 0.99
CA SER A 345 -5.12 20.81 1.45
C SER A 345 -6.35 19.90 1.55
N PHE A 346 -7.56 20.48 1.45
CA PHE A 346 -8.83 19.80 1.72
C PHE A 346 -9.96 20.25 0.78
N ALA A 347 -11.01 19.44 0.73
CA ALA A 347 -12.33 19.94 0.35
C ALA A 347 -12.88 20.79 1.49
N GLU A 348 -13.28 22.02 1.19
CA GLU A 348 -13.71 23.06 2.14
C GLU A 348 -14.69 22.52 3.22
N VAL A 349 -15.62 21.65 2.82
CA VAL A 349 -16.65 21.06 3.68
C VAL A 349 -16.09 20.23 4.84
N THR A 350 -15.00 19.49 4.66
CA THR A 350 -14.45 18.62 5.73
C THR A 350 -13.73 19.42 6.82
N LEU A 351 -13.14 20.56 6.46
CA LEU A 351 -12.52 21.49 7.41
C LEU A 351 -13.56 22.15 8.32
N TYR A 352 -14.61 22.70 7.72
CA TYR A 352 -15.68 23.39 8.42
C TYR A 352 -16.42 22.46 9.38
N THR A 353 -16.79 21.27 8.92
CA THR A 353 -17.52 20.30 9.75
C THR A 353 -16.76 19.89 11.01
N GLU A 354 -15.45 19.64 10.91
CA GLU A 354 -14.64 19.24 12.06
C GLU A 354 -14.44 20.39 13.07
N LEU A 355 -14.21 21.61 12.58
CA LEU A 355 -14.10 22.80 13.43
C LEU A 355 -15.43 23.08 14.15
N GLU A 356 -16.54 23.09 13.41
CA GLU A 356 -17.87 23.33 13.96
C GLU A 356 -18.25 22.28 15.03
N ASN A 357 -17.97 21.00 14.76
CA ASN A 357 -18.20 19.92 15.72
C ASN A 357 -17.38 20.11 17.00
N SER A 358 -16.12 20.53 16.86
CA SER A 358 -15.21 20.77 17.99
C SER A 358 -15.66 21.96 18.85
N LEU A 359 -16.12 23.04 18.22
CA LEU A 359 -16.61 24.25 18.91
C LEU A 359 -17.97 24.00 19.60
N LYS A 360 -18.90 23.28 18.93
CA LYS A 360 -20.17 22.85 19.55
C LYS A 360 -19.94 22.00 20.80
N TRP A 361 -18.94 21.11 20.76
CA TRP A 361 -18.55 20.33 21.93
C TRP A 361 -18.07 21.22 23.07
N LEU A 362 -17.19 22.19 22.79
CA LEU A 362 -16.68 23.12 23.80
C LEU A 362 -17.80 23.95 24.45
N HIS A 363 -18.75 24.45 23.65
CA HIS A 363 -19.88 25.22 24.15
C HIS A 363 -20.75 24.41 25.11
N ARG A 364 -21.03 23.13 24.80
CA ARG A 364 -21.81 22.23 25.67
C ARG A 364 -21.12 21.90 27.00
N MET A 365 -19.79 21.93 27.05
CA MET A 365 -19.04 21.67 28.28
C MET A 365 -18.95 22.89 29.21
N LYS A 366 -19.20 24.09 28.68
CA LYS A 366 -19.15 25.36 29.42
C LYS A 366 -20.52 25.88 29.85
N SER A 367 -21.62 25.34 29.29
CA SER A 367 -23.00 25.55 29.74
C SER A 367 -23.38 24.54 30.81
#